data_AF-T1E2C7-F1
#
_entry.id   AF-T1E2C7-F1
#
_cell.length_a   1.000
_cell.length_b   1.000
_cell.length_c   1.000
_cell.angle_alpha   90.00
_cell.angle_beta   90.00
_cell.angle_gamma   90.00
#
_symmetry.space_group_name_H-M   'P 1'
#
loop_
_entity.id
_entity.type
_entity.pdbx_description
1 polymer ?
#
loop_
_entity_poly.entity_id
_entity_poly.type
_entity_poly.pdbx_seq_one_letter_code
_entity_poly.pdbx_strand_id
1 'polypeptide(L)'
;PYKPEDYRRFRETCGKILRTSPEVMTLAEQGQFVSDSSEMHCLVRCSGIVSNFYDDESGTNWDLVAQQMQGKQGFEEHRQATTECISALTEADYGNDVCKKSYMYFRCAMKSHKKHIKT
;
A
#
# COMPACT_ATOMS: atom_id res chain seq x y z
N PRO A 1 -1.33 16.89 -3.75
CA PRO A 1 -1.05 15.82 -2.77
C PRO A 1 -2.26 15.58 -1.88
N TYR A 2 -2.50 14.31 -1.54
CA TYR A 2 -3.48 13.90 -0.57
C TYR A 2 -3.03 14.31 0.83
N LYS A 3 -4.00 14.67 1.65
CA LYS A 3 -3.82 15.03 3.05
C LYS A 3 -4.13 13.81 3.94
N PRO A 4 -3.73 13.81 5.23
CA PRO A 4 -4.01 12.70 6.14
C PRO A 4 -5.49 12.28 6.19
N GLU A 5 -6.41 13.22 6.07
CA GLU A 5 -7.86 12.97 6.02
C GLU A 5 -8.30 12.18 4.78
N ASP A 6 -7.62 12.31 3.64
CA ASP A 6 -7.93 11.56 2.43
C ASP A 6 -7.59 10.08 2.63
N TYR A 7 -6.42 9.77 3.20
CA TYR A 7 -6.01 8.41 3.52
C TYR A 7 -6.97 7.74 4.50
N ARG A 8 -7.41 8.47 5.54
CA ARG A 8 -8.46 7.99 6.45
C ARG A 8 -9.75 7.69 5.71
N ARG A 9 -10.21 8.60 4.85
CA ARG A 9 -11.43 8.41 4.07
C ARG A 9 -11.36 7.19 3.15
N PHE A 10 -10.21 6.93 2.52
CA PHE A 10 -10.01 5.73 1.71
C PHE A 10 -10.15 4.46 2.55
N ARG A 11 -9.49 4.40 3.71
CA ARG A 11 -9.60 3.27 4.65
C ARG A 11 -11.03 3.10 5.16
N GLU A 12 -11.72 4.16 5.54
CA GLU A 12 -13.12 4.10 6.02
C GLU A 12 -14.08 3.60 4.94
N THR A 13 -13.94 4.09 3.70
CA THR A 13 -14.73 3.61 2.56
C THR A 13 -14.51 2.11 2.35
N CYS A 14 -13.25 1.67 2.34
CA CYS A 14 -12.92 0.26 2.15
C CYS A 14 -13.35 -0.61 3.32
N GLY A 15 -13.21 -0.14 4.56
CA GLY A 15 -13.70 -0.83 5.75
C GLY A 15 -15.21 -1.10 5.70
N LYS A 16 -16.00 -0.15 5.17
CA LYS A 16 -17.44 -0.33 4.94
C LYS A 16 -17.74 -1.34 3.84
N ILE A 17 -17.02 -1.27 2.72
CA ILE A 17 -17.20 -2.20 1.58
C ILE A 17 -16.86 -3.64 1.99
N LEU A 18 -15.73 -3.82 2.66
CA LEU A 18 -15.19 -5.13 3.04
C LEU A 18 -15.76 -5.66 4.36
N ARG A 19 -16.50 -4.82 5.11
CA ARG A 19 -16.96 -5.09 6.48
C ARG A 19 -15.81 -5.48 7.42
N THR A 20 -14.69 -4.79 7.27
CA THR A 20 -13.47 -5.02 8.06
C THR A 20 -13.72 -4.86 9.55
N SER A 21 -13.16 -5.75 10.36
CA SER A 21 -13.29 -5.69 11.82
C SER A 21 -12.81 -4.36 12.43
N PRO A 22 -13.42 -3.90 13.54
CA PRO A 22 -12.98 -2.69 14.25
C PRO A 22 -11.52 -2.74 14.72
N GLU A 23 -11.02 -3.94 15.03
CA GLU A 23 -9.63 -4.16 15.44
C GLU A 23 -8.67 -3.82 14.30
N VAL A 24 -8.89 -4.39 13.11
CA VAL A 24 -8.07 -4.12 11.92
C VAL A 24 -8.17 -2.65 11.50
N MET A 25 -9.36 -2.06 11.56
CA MET A 25 -9.55 -0.64 11.29
C MET A 25 -8.74 0.24 12.25
N THR A 26 -8.73 -0.09 13.54
CA THR A 26 -7.96 0.63 14.56
C THR A 26 -6.46 0.56 14.28
N LEU A 27 -5.95 -0.63 13.98
CA LEU A 27 -4.54 -0.83 13.60
C LEU A 27 -4.18 -0.02 12.35
N ALA A 28 -5.04 -0.06 11.32
CA ALA A 28 -4.82 0.67 10.08
C ALA A 28 -4.77 2.19 10.32
N GLU A 29 -5.66 2.75 11.14
CA GLU A 29 -5.66 4.18 11.49
C GLU A 29 -4.41 4.62 12.26
N GLN A 30 -3.83 3.72 13.05
CA GLN A 30 -2.54 3.94 13.73
C GLN A 30 -1.32 3.75 12.82
N GLY A 31 -1.53 3.47 11.54
CA GLY A 31 -0.45 3.18 10.58
C GLY A 31 0.21 1.81 10.79
N GLN A 32 -0.42 0.93 11.58
CA GLN A 32 0.07 -0.42 11.87
C GLN A 32 -0.46 -1.42 10.84
N PHE A 33 0.02 -1.32 9.62
CA PHE A 33 -0.37 -2.21 8.53
C PHE A 33 0.35 -3.56 8.55
N VAL A 34 1.13 -3.90 9.59
CA VAL A 34 1.98 -5.09 9.63
C VAL A 34 1.24 -6.34 10.13
N SER A 35 -0.01 -6.21 10.58
CA SER A 35 -0.82 -7.38 10.91
C SER A 35 -1.07 -8.20 9.64
N ASP A 36 -0.47 -9.39 9.58
CA ASP A 36 -0.62 -10.36 8.51
C ASP A 36 -1.99 -11.07 8.66
N SER A 37 -3.06 -10.32 8.41
CA SER A 37 -4.43 -10.83 8.39
C SER A 37 -5.05 -10.60 7.01
N SER A 38 -5.90 -11.54 6.59
CA SER A 38 -6.62 -11.43 5.31
C SER A 38 -7.44 -10.13 5.21
N GLU A 39 -8.03 -9.70 6.32
CA GLU A 39 -8.74 -8.42 6.41
C GLU A 39 -7.83 -7.21 6.13
N MET A 40 -6.63 -7.17 6.75
CA MET A 40 -5.67 -6.09 6.53
C MET A 40 -5.18 -6.10 5.08
N HIS A 41 -4.92 -7.27 4.50
CA HIS A 41 -4.49 -7.39 3.11
C HIS A 41 -5.52 -6.80 2.15
N CYS A 42 -6.79 -7.18 2.31
CA CYS A 42 -7.85 -6.66 1.45
C CYS A 42 -8.14 -5.18 1.70
N LEU A 43 -8.01 -4.69 2.95
CA LEU A 43 -8.15 -3.27 3.26
C LEU A 43 -7.07 -2.44 2.55
N VAL A 44 -5.82 -2.90 2.55
CA VAL A 44 -4.70 -2.26 1.84
C VAL A 44 -4.95 -2.26 0.33
N ARG A 45 -5.33 -3.41 -0.26
CA ARG A 45 -5.65 -3.51 -1.68
C ARG A 45 -6.75 -2.54 -2.08
N CYS A 46 -7.88 -2.58 -1.38
CA CYS A 46 -9.02 -1.69 -1.66
C CYS A 46 -8.61 -0.22 -1.52
N SER A 47 -7.86 0.14 -0.47
CA SER A 47 -7.43 1.51 -0.25
C SER A 47 -6.52 1.99 -1.39
N GLY A 48 -5.63 1.12 -1.88
CA GLY A 48 -4.79 1.38 -3.06
C GLY A 48 -5.60 1.63 -4.33
N ILE A 49 -6.65 0.83 -4.56
CA ILE A 49 -7.55 0.97 -5.72
C ILE A 49 -8.38 2.26 -5.64
N VAL A 50 -9.05 2.50 -4.51
CA VAL A 50 -9.92 3.69 -4.33
C VAL A 50 -9.13 5.00 -4.40
N SER A 51 -7.87 4.97 -3.98
CA SER A 51 -6.95 6.12 -4.05
C SER A 51 -6.18 6.23 -5.36
N ASN A 52 -6.32 5.25 -6.26
CA ASN A 52 -5.58 5.16 -7.52
C ASN A 52 -4.04 5.02 -7.38
N PHE A 53 -3.54 4.70 -6.18
CA PHE A 53 -2.11 4.37 -5.97
C PHE A 53 -1.73 2.99 -6.51
N TYR A 54 -2.71 2.11 -6.66
CA TYR A 54 -2.51 0.74 -7.10
C TYR A 54 -3.74 0.23 -7.85
N ASP A 55 -3.52 -0.58 -8.88
CA ASP A 55 -4.54 -1.46 -9.44
C ASP A 55 -3.96 -2.86 -9.74
N ASP A 56 -4.82 -3.85 -9.92
CA ASP A 56 -4.38 -5.24 -10.08
C ASP A 56 -3.73 -5.54 -11.43
N GLU A 57 -3.95 -4.69 -12.44
CA GLU A 57 -3.46 -4.90 -13.82
C GLU A 57 -2.08 -4.27 -14.02
N SER A 58 -1.93 -3.00 -13.63
CA SER A 58 -0.73 -2.18 -13.86
C SER A 58 0.18 -2.08 -12.63
N GLY A 59 -0.33 -2.40 -11.43
CA GLY A 59 0.42 -2.31 -10.19
C GLY A 59 0.47 -0.89 -9.64
N THR A 60 1.62 -0.45 -9.13
CA THR A 60 1.77 0.86 -8.49
C THR A 60 1.73 2.00 -9.52
N ASN A 61 0.85 2.97 -9.29
CA ASN A 61 0.79 4.21 -10.07
C ASN A 61 1.93 5.17 -9.65
N TRP A 62 3.09 5.02 -10.29
CA TRP A 62 4.28 5.81 -9.96
C TRP A 62 4.14 7.30 -10.23
N ASP A 63 3.32 7.72 -11.19
CA ASP A 63 3.08 9.14 -11.48
C ASP A 63 2.36 9.81 -10.30
N LEU A 64 1.35 9.14 -9.76
CA LEU A 64 0.67 9.61 -8.55
C LEU A 64 1.62 9.60 -7.35
N VAL A 65 2.42 8.55 -7.14
CA VAL A 65 3.39 8.53 -6.04
C VAL A 65 4.40 9.69 -6.18
N ALA A 66 4.91 9.96 -7.38
CA ALA A 66 5.82 11.08 -7.64
C ALA A 66 5.18 12.43 -7.28
N GLN A 67 3.92 12.64 -7.69
CA GLN A 67 3.15 13.84 -7.33
C GLN A 67 2.99 13.99 -5.81
N GLN A 68 2.83 12.89 -5.09
CA GLN A 68 2.65 12.87 -3.63
C GLN A 68 3.96 13.10 -2.87
N MET A 69 5.07 12.65 -3.45
CA MET A 69 6.41 12.87 -2.89
C MET A 69 6.91 14.29 -3.12
N GLN A 70 6.31 15.08 -4.03
CA GLN A 70 6.62 16.50 -4.25
C GLN A 70 8.12 16.80 -4.39
N GLY A 71 8.86 15.93 -5.10
CA GLY A 71 10.29 16.10 -5.32
C GLY A 71 11.19 15.79 -4.11
N LYS A 72 10.68 15.06 -3.10
CA LYS A 72 11.50 14.56 -1.99
C LYS A 72 12.72 13.79 -2.48
N GLN A 73 13.87 14.04 -1.86
CA GLN A 73 15.09 13.31 -2.14
C GLN A 73 14.91 11.81 -1.81
N GLY A 74 15.46 10.95 -2.66
CA GLY A 74 15.38 9.50 -2.49
C GLY A 74 14.24 8.83 -3.25
N PHE A 75 13.45 9.59 -4.01
CA PHE A 75 12.29 9.05 -4.72
C PHE A 75 12.66 8.00 -5.77
N GLU A 76 13.69 8.23 -6.58
CA GLU A 76 14.11 7.27 -7.60
C GLU A 76 14.67 5.99 -6.97
N GLU A 77 15.46 6.11 -5.90
CA GLU A 77 15.95 4.96 -5.13
C GLU A 77 14.79 4.20 -4.48
N HIS A 78 13.78 4.93 -3.99
CA HIS A 78 12.57 4.33 -3.45
C HIS A 78 11.81 3.54 -4.52
N ARG A 79 11.60 4.14 -5.70
CA ARG A 79 10.91 3.52 -6.84
C ARG A 79 11.64 2.27 -7.32
N GLN A 80 12.95 2.38 -7.52
CA GLN A 80 13.79 1.26 -7.94
C GLN A 80 13.75 0.12 -6.94
N ALA A 81 14.04 0.38 -5.66
CA ALA A 81 14.06 -0.66 -4.63
C ALA A 81 12.68 -1.30 -4.39
N THR A 82 11.59 -0.55 -4.58
CA THR A 82 10.23 -1.11 -4.53
C THR A 82 9.99 -2.07 -5.71
N THR A 83 10.38 -1.66 -6.92
CA THR A 83 10.21 -2.45 -8.15
C THR A 83 11.04 -3.73 -8.10
N GLU A 84 12.28 -3.67 -7.63
CA GLU A 84 13.15 -4.83 -7.43
C GLU A 84 12.56 -5.81 -6.40
N CYS A 85 12.06 -5.29 -5.27
CA CYS A 85 11.41 -6.12 -4.25
C CYS A 85 10.17 -6.82 -4.79
N ILE A 86 9.32 -6.11 -5.55
CA ILE A 86 8.12 -6.68 -6.18
C ILE A 86 8.49 -7.76 -7.20
N SER A 87 9.51 -7.51 -8.03
CA SER A 87 9.94 -8.43 -9.08
C SER A 87 10.53 -9.75 -8.53
N ALA A 88 10.97 -9.74 -7.28
CA ALA A 88 11.45 -10.94 -6.58
C ALA A 88 10.33 -11.78 -5.94
N LEU A 89 9.10 -11.27 -5.86
CA LEU A 89 7.97 -12.01 -5.31
C LEU A 89 7.48 -13.07 -6.30
N THR A 90 7.09 -14.22 -5.77
CA THR A 90 6.61 -15.38 -6.52
C THR A 90 5.24 -15.83 -6.03
N GLU A 91 4.57 -16.71 -6.77
CA GLU A 91 3.32 -17.33 -6.32
C GLU A 91 3.48 -18.08 -4.98
N ALA A 92 4.69 -18.51 -4.60
CA ALA A 92 4.92 -19.11 -3.29
C ALA A 92 4.71 -18.12 -2.13
N ASP A 93 4.91 -16.82 -2.37
CA ASP A 93 4.78 -15.79 -1.34
C ASP A 93 3.31 -15.45 -1.05
N TYR A 94 2.47 -15.40 -2.09
CA TYR A 94 1.08 -14.92 -2.00
C TYR A 94 0.02 -15.94 -2.43
N GLY A 95 0.39 -17.08 -3.01
CA GLY A 95 -0.55 -18.07 -3.53
C GLY A 95 -1.48 -17.49 -4.60
N ASN A 96 -2.75 -17.88 -4.56
CA ASN A 96 -3.80 -17.31 -5.40
C ASN A 96 -4.56 -16.14 -4.73
N ASP A 97 -4.03 -15.60 -3.62
CA ASP A 97 -4.68 -14.52 -2.86
C ASP A 97 -4.25 -13.14 -3.42
N VAL A 98 -5.16 -12.53 -4.17
CA VAL A 98 -4.97 -11.19 -4.76
C VAL A 98 -4.80 -10.09 -3.71
N CYS A 99 -5.45 -10.21 -2.55
CA CYS A 99 -5.28 -9.27 -1.46
C CYS A 99 -3.88 -9.39 -0.88
N LYS A 100 -3.41 -10.63 -0.63
CA LYS A 100 -2.06 -10.89 -0.13
C LYS A 100 -0.98 -10.41 -1.12
N LYS A 101 -1.17 -10.62 -2.42
CA LYS A 101 -0.26 -10.11 -3.46
C LYS A 101 -0.10 -8.59 -3.39
N SER A 102 -1.22 -7.86 -3.41
CA SER A 102 -1.21 -6.39 -3.30
C SER A 102 -0.61 -5.91 -1.98
N TYR A 103 -0.92 -6.59 -0.88
CA TYR A 103 -0.32 -6.32 0.43
C TYR A 103 1.21 -6.48 0.41
N MET A 104 1.74 -7.53 -0.21
CA MET A 104 3.19 -7.73 -0.33
C MET A 104 3.85 -6.61 -1.16
N TYR A 105 3.17 -6.08 -2.18
CA TYR A 105 3.66 -4.93 -2.96
C TYR A 105 3.71 -3.67 -2.09
N PHE A 106 2.65 -3.43 -1.32
CA PHE A 106 2.61 -2.35 -0.33
C PHE A 106 3.71 -2.48 0.72
N ARG A 107 4.01 -3.71 1.18
CA ARG A 107 5.12 -4.00 2.10
C ARG A 107 6.48 -3.65 1.50
N CYS A 108 6.71 -3.98 0.23
CA CYS A 108 7.89 -3.56 -0.51
C CYS A 108 8.01 -2.03 -0.53
N ALA A 109 6.91 -1.34 -0.86
CA ALA A 109 6.87 0.13 -0.90
C ALA A 109 7.16 0.76 0.48
N MET A 110 6.52 0.28 1.55
CA MET A 110 6.72 0.78 2.92
C MET A 110 8.17 0.60 3.40
N LYS A 111 8.75 -0.60 3.16
CA LYS A 111 10.14 -0.90 3.51
C LYS A 111 11.10 0.04 2.76
N SER A 112 10.87 0.21 1.46
CA SER A 112 11.68 1.08 0.61
C SER A 112 11.55 2.56 1.02
N HIS A 113 10.32 3.03 1.25
CA HIS A 113 10.04 4.41 1.65
C HIS A 113 10.79 4.78 2.94
N LYS A 114 10.70 3.92 3.97
CA LYS A 114 11.42 4.12 5.24
C LYS A 114 12.94 4.22 5.07
N LYS A 115 13.49 3.54 4.07
CA LYS A 115 14.95 3.49 3.83
C LYS A 115 15.44 4.67 2.99
N HIS A 116 14.67 5.09 2.00
CA HIS A 116 15.15 5.98 0.94
C HIS A 116 14.56 7.39 1.01
N ILE A 117 13.30 7.54 1.42
CA ILE A 117 12.66 8.84 1.49
C ILE A 117 13.09 9.55 2.76
N LYS A 118 13.77 10.68 2.59
CA LYS A 118 14.15 11.56 3.71
C LYS A 118 12.95 12.42 4.11
N THR A 119 12.59 12.38 5.39
CA THR A 119 11.58 13.25 6.00
C THR A 119 12.14 14.59 6.37
#